data_AF-A0A6C2UTI4-F1
#
_entry.id   AF-A0A6C2UTI4-F1
#
_cell.length_a   1.000
_cell.length_b   1.000
_cell.length_c   1.000
_cell.angle_alpha   90.00
_cell.angle_beta   90.00
_cell.angle_gamma   90.00
#
_symmetry.space_group_name_H-M   'P 1'
#
loop_
_entity.id
_entity.type
_entity.pdbx_description
1 polymer ?
#
loop_
_entity_poly.entity_id
_entity_poly.type
_entity_poly.pdbx_seq_one_letter_code
_entity_poly.pdbx_strand_id
1 'polypeptide(L)'
;MPLRFLSLLLLLGLLSGCTSRSLYEWGDYDQWLYENYKNPKNDEELYVDLTALIARYENRGKPEIKPLAPGLYAEFGFLLMRRGESARAIEYYTKEKTLWPESAAFMDSMIQTAQIADKSAKKGARP
;
A
#
# COMPACT_ATOMS: atom_id res chain seq x y z
N MET A 1 -39.14 35.99 -8.62
CA MET A 1 -39.03 34.91 -7.60
C MET A 1 -38.27 33.65 -8.04
N PRO A 2 -38.18 33.21 -9.31
CA PRO A 2 -37.56 31.92 -9.64
C PRO A 2 -36.01 31.92 -9.55
N LEU A 3 -35.37 33.08 -9.74
CA LEU A 3 -33.90 33.19 -9.72
C LEU A 3 -33.30 33.02 -8.31
N ARG A 4 -34.02 33.43 -7.26
CA ARG A 4 -33.62 33.22 -5.86
C ARG A 4 -33.73 31.74 -5.45
N PHE A 5 -34.78 31.06 -5.92
CA PHE A 5 -34.93 29.62 -5.73
C PHE A 5 -33.85 28.82 -6.48
N LEU A 6 -33.48 29.24 -7.69
CA LEU A 6 -32.41 28.60 -8.47
C LEU A 6 -31.04 28.75 -7.80
N SER A 7 -30.75 29.92 -7.22
CA SER A 7 -29.52 30.17 -6.47
C SER A 7 -29.45 29.34 -5.17
N LEU A 8 -30.59 29.17 -4.48
CA LEU A 8 -30.68 28.34 -3.27
C LEU A 8 -30.49 26.84 -3.57
N LEU A 9 -31.01 26.37 -4.71
CA LEU A 9 -30.86 24.99 -5.18
C LEU A 9 -29.42 24.69 -5.60
N LEU A 10 -28.76 25.65 -6.25
CA LEU A 10 -27.34 25.56 -6.59
C LEU A 10 -26.49 25.47 -5.31
N LEU A 11 -26.77 26.31 -4.31
CA LEU A 11 -26.05 26.30 -3.03
C LEU A 11 -26.22 24.96 -2.28
N LEU A 12 -27.42 24.37 -2.29
CA LEU A 12 -27.66 23.04 -1.69
C LEU A 12 -26.92 21.91 -2.42
N GLY A 13 -26.75 22.03 -3.75
CA GLY A 13 -25.97 21.08 -4.54
C GLY A 13 -24.49 21.06 -4.17
N LEU A 14 -23.90 22.24 -3.87
CA LEU A 14 -22.51 22.33 -3.42
C LEU A 14 -22.24 21.65 -2.06
N LEU A 15 -23.26 21.48 -1.22
CA LEU A 15 -23.11 20.82 0.09
C LEU A 15 -23.18 19.27 0.01
N SER A 16 -23.48 18.70 -1.16
CA SER A 16 -23.64 17.24 -1.33
C SER A 16 -22.31 16.47 -1.53
N GLY A 17 -21.16 17.13 -1.32
CA GLY A 17 -19.83 16.60 -1.67
C GLY A 17 -19.16 15.65 -0.67
N CYS A 18 -19.74 15.40 0.51
CA CYS A 18 -19.09 14.60 1.55
C CYS A 18 -19.82 13.27 1.78
N THR A 19 -19.50 12.25 0.97
CA THR A 19 -19.85 10.87 1.28
C THR A 19 -18.58 10.11 1.67
N SER A 20 -18.51 9.63 2.92
CA SER A 20 -17.36 8.92 3.49
C SER A 20 -17.36 7.43 3.14
N ARG A 21 -17.49 7.08 1.85
CA ARG A 21 -17.26 5.69 1.43
C ARG A 21 -15.76 5.43 1.45
N SER A 22 -15.26 4.81 2.53
CA SER A 22 -13.87 4.37 2.57
C SER A 22 -13.65 3.31 1.49
N LEU A 23 -12.73 3.56 0.57
CA LEU A 23 -12.41 2.68 -0.57
C LEU A 23 -11.51 1.50 -0.15
N TYR A 24 -10.85 1.63 1.00
CA TYR A 24 -9.90 0.67 1.56
C TYR A 24 -10.03 0.63 3.08
N GLU A 25 -9.35 -0.34 3.70
CA GLU A 25 -9.26 -0.49 5.14
C GLU A 25 -7.82 -0.25 5.62
N TRP A 26 -7.66 0.59 6.63
CA TRP A 26 -6.38 0.78 7.31
C TRP A 26 -6.06 -0.38 8.26
N GLY A 27 -7.06 -0.99 8.90
CA GLY A 27 -6.83 -2.02 9.90
C GLY A 27 -5.94 -1.46 11.03
N ASP A 28 -4.93 -2.24 11.44
CA ASP A 28 -3.94 -1.82 12.44
C ASP A 28 -2.76 -1.01 11.84
N TYR A 29 -2.80 -0.72 10.52
CA TYR A 29 -1.67 -0.11 9.81
C TYR A 29 -1.46 1.36 10.16
N ASP A 30 -2.54 2.12 10.38
CA ASP A 30 -2.46 3.53 10.73
C ASP A 30 -1.77 3.73 12.08
N GLN A 31 -2.14 2.94 13.07
CA GLN A 31 -1.54 2.95 14.40
C GLN A 31 -0.08 2.50 14.33
N TRP A 32 0.20 1.40 13.63
CA TRP A 32 1.57 0.92 13.44
C TRP A 32 2.46 1.99 12.78
N LEU A 33 1.96 2.65 11.72
CA LEU A 33 2.68 3.68 11.00
C LEU A 33 2.99 4.88 11.90
N TYR A 34 2.01 5.31 12.71
CA TYR A 34 2.19 6.40 13.67
C TYR A 34 3.24 6.05 14.74
N GLU A 35 3.16 4.85 15.30
CA GLU A 35 4.10 4.38 16.32
C GLU A 35 5.52 4.29 15.78
N ASN A 36 5.69 3.74 14.56
CA ASN A 36 6.99 3.65 13.90
C ASN A 36 7.54 5.03 13.53
N TYR A 37 6.68 5.97 13.07
CA TYR A 37 7.12 7.34 12.80
C TYR A 37 7.64 8.03 14.06
N LYS A 38 6.96 7.82 15.20
CA LYS A 38 7.34 8.40 16.49
C LYS A 38 8.63 7.78 17.05
N ASN A 39 8.76 6.46 16.93
CA ASN A 39 9.90 5.69 17.42
C ASN A 39 10.37 4.73 16.32
N PRO A 40 11.26 5.17 15.42
CA PRO A 40 11.69 4.38 14.28
C PRO A 40 12.30 3.04 14.71
N LYS A 41 11.73 1.95 14.17
CA LYS A 41 12.22 0.59 14.37
C LYS A 41 13.31 0.25 13.35
N ASN A 42 14.16 -0.72 13.69
CA ASN A 42 15.11 -1.26 12.72
C ASN A 42 14.42 -2.23 11.73
N ASP A 43 15.14 -2.62 10.68
CA ASP A 43 14.58 -3.41 9.59
C ASP A 43 14.03 -4.78 10.02
N GLU A 44 14.57 -5.35 11.09
CA GLU A 44 14.19 -6.68 11.56
C GLU A 44 12.90 -6.60 12.37
N GLU A 45 12.76 -5.57 13.19
CA GLU A 45 11.52 -5.25 13.89
C GLU A 45 10.42 -4.88 12.90
N LEU A 46 10.71 -4.02 11.91
CA LEU A 46 9.77 -3.66 10.85
C LEU A 46 9.30 -4.89 10.07
N TYR A 47 10.21 -5.82 9.79
CA TYR A 47 9.90 -7.02 9.03
C TYR A 47 8.91 -7.89 9.78
N VAL A 48 9.12 -8.10 11.08
CA VAL A 48 8.22 -8.88 11.94
C VAL A 48 6.83 -8.23 11.97
N ASP A 49 6.77 -6.93 12.21
CA ASP A 49 5.50 -6.22 12.32
C ASP A 49 4.70 -6.22 11.01
N LEU A 50 5.33 -5.81 9.90
CA LEU A 50 4.67 -5.72 8.59
C LEU A 50 4.24 -7.10 8.10
N THR A 51 5.05 -8.15 8.33
CA THR A 51 4.68 -9.52 8.01
C THR A 51 3.43 -9.94 8.79
N ALA A 52 3.38 -9.66 10.09
CA ALA A 52 2.24 -9.99 10.93
C ALA A 52 0.97 -9.21 10.50
N LEU A 53 1.12 -7.94 10.16
CA LEU A 53 0.02 -7.08 9.72
C LEU A 53 -0.57 -7.56 8.39
N ILE A 54 0.29 -7.83 7.40
CA ILE A 54 -0.12 -8.37 6.10
C ILE A 54 -0.78 -9.74 6.28
N ALA A 55 -0.20 -10.63 7.07
CA ALA A 55 -0.76 -11.96 7.31
C ALA A 55 -2.14 -11.89 8.00
N ARG A 56 -2.30 -11.01 8.99
CA ARG A 56 -3.62 -10.79 9.64
C ARG A 56 -4.66 -10.31 8.64
N TYR A 57 -4.29 -9.46 7.69
CA TYR A 57 -5.21 -9.02 6.66
C TYR A 57 -5.53 -10.14 5.66
N GLU A 58 -4.51 -10.78 5.07
CA GLU A 58 -4.70 -11.82 4.04
C GLU A 58 -5.49 -13.03 4.58
N ASN A 59 -5.34 -13.34 5.87
CA ASN A 59 -6.06 -14.43 6.52
C ASN A 59 -7.53 -14.11 6.88
N ARG A 60 -8.00 -12.86 6.76
CA ARG A 60 -9.39 -12.51 7.11
C ARG A 60 -10.42 -13.04 6.09
N GLY A 61 -10.01 -13.49 4.91
CA GLY A 61 -10.70 -14.52 4.11
C GLY A 61 -12.19 -14.33 3.78
N LYS A 62 -12.67 -13.10 3.58
CA LYS A 62 -14.08 -12.84 3.22
C LYS A 62 -14.23 -11.93 1.99
N PRO A 63 -15.22 -12.19 1.12
CA PRO A 63 -15.46 -11.42 -0.11
C PRO A 63 -15.87 -9.95 0.12
N GLU A 64 -16.20 -9.58 1.36
CA GLU A 64 -16.62 -8.22 1.75
C GLU A 64 -15.47 -7.35 2.28
N ILE A 65 -14.24 -7.89 2.37
CA ILE A 65 -13.10 -7.16 2.92
C ILE A 65 -12.60 -6.16 1.87
N LYS A 66 -12.59 -4.89 2.27
CA LYS A 66 -12.03 -3.80 1.45
C LYS A 66 -10.53 -3.99 1.28
N PRO A 67 -9.94 -3.62 0.13
CA PRO A 67 -8.51 -3.76 -0.11
C PRO A 67 -7.65 -3.11 0.99
N LEU A 68 -6.46 -3.67 1.26
CA LEU A 68 -5.43 -3.07 2.12
C LEU A 68 -5.10 -1.68 1.63
N ALA A 69 -4.95 -0.72 2.54
CA ALA A 69 -4.55 0.64 2.20
C ALA A 69 -3.39 0.68 1.19
N PRO A 70 -3.44 1.61 0.21
CA PRO A 70 -2.39 1.77 -0.78
C PRO A 70 -1.05 2.05 -0.11
N GLY A 71 0.01 1.50 -0.69
CA GLY A 71 1.40 1.69 -0.27
C GLY A 71 1.92 0.64 0.70
N LEU A 72 1.08 -0.13 1.40
CA LEU A 72 1.56 -1.11 2.38
C LEU A 72 2.34 -2.26 1.73
N TYR A 73 1.86 -2.81 0.60
CA TYR A 73 2.64 -3.83 -0.11
C TYR A 73 3.91 -3.25 -0.73
N ALA A 74 3.88 -1.98 -1.16
CA ALA A 74 5.08 -1.28 -1.61
C ALA A 74 6.11 -1.08 -0.49
N GLU A 75 5.69 -0.67 0.71
CA GLU A 75 6.57 -0.49 1.87
C GLU A 75 7.23 -1.81 2.27
N PHE A 76 6.45 -2.90 2.31
CA PHE A 76 7.02 -4.21 2.61
C PHE A 76 7.98 -4.68 1.52
N GLY A 77 7.67 -4.45 0.24
CA GLY A 77 8.59 -4.69 -0.86
C GLY A 77 9.90 -3.91 -0.74
N PHE A 78 9.83 -2.64 -0.29
CA PHE A 78 10.99 -1.81 -0.05
C PHE A 78 11.86 -2.36 1.10
N LEU A 79 11.23 -2.78 2.19
CA LEU A 79 11.94 -3.42 3.29
C LEU A 79 12.64 -4.72 2.86
N LEU A 80 11.96 -5.55 2.06
CA LEU A 80 12.55 -6.77 1.49
C LEU A 80 13.77 -6.46 0.62
N MET A 81 13.73 -5.37 -0.17
CA MET A 81 14.89 -4.92 -0.93
C MET A 81 16.07 -4.54 -0.05
N ARG A 82 15.83 -3.84 1.07
CA ARG A 82 16.89 -3.47 2.04
C ARG A 82 17.52 -4.70 2.70
N ARG A 83 16.72 -5.75 2.89
CA ARG A 83 17.16 -7.06 3.39
C ARG A 83 17.81 -7.96 2.34
N GLY A 84 17.92 -7.50 1.09
CA GLY A 84 18.47 -8.29 -0.03
C GLY A 84 17.53 -9.37 -0.57
N GLU A 85 16.27 -9.40 -0.13
CA GLU A 85 15.25 -10.39 -0.50
C GLU A 85 14.51 -9.97 -1.79
N SER A 86 15.27 -9.66 -2.85
CA SER A 86 14.74 -9.03 -4.06
C SER A 86 13.67 -9.86 -4.79
N ALA A 87 13.75 -11.19 -4.76
CA ALA A 87 12.72 -12.06 -5.33
C ALA A 87 11.35 -11.86 -4.66
N ARG A 88 11.33 -11.81 -3.32
CA ARG A 88 10.11 -11.56 -2.55
C ARG A 88 9.62 -10.12 -2.75
N ALA A 89 10.53 -9.15 -2.86
CA ALA A 89 10.14 -7.77 -3.15
C ALA A 89 9.33 -7.65 -4.45
N ILE A 90 9.71 -8.39 -5.50
CA ILE A 90 8.96 -8.44 -6.77
C ILE A 90 7.53 -8.93 -6.55
N GLU A 91 7.33 -9.97 -5.72
CA GLU A 91 5.99 -10.51 -5.42
C GLU A 91 5.09 -9.44 -4.79
N TYR A 92 5.61 -8.71 -3.80
CA TYR A 92 4.85 -7.69 -3.09
C TYR A 92 4.61 -6.42 -3.91
N TYR A 93 5.58 -5.97 -4.72
CA TYR A 93 5.32 -4.90 -5.69
C TYR A 93 4.28 -5.30 -6.75
N THR A 94 4.24 -6.57 -7.13
CA THR A 94 3.21 -7.08 -8.05
C THR A 94 1.83 -7.09 -7.40
N LYS A 95 1.74 -7.44 -6.11
CA LYS A 95 0.49 -7.33 -5.33
C LYS A 95 0.00 -5.88 -5.27
N GLU A 96 0.88 -4.94 -4.93
CA GLU A 96 0.56 -3.50 -4.91
C GLU A 96 0.03 -3.03 -6.28
N LYS A 97 0.79 -3.29 -7.36
CA LYS A 97 0.40 -2.92 -8.73
C LYS A 97 -0.98 -3.47 -9.12
N THR A 98 -1.27 -4.71 -8.72
CA THR A 98 -2.53 -5.37 -9.05
C THR A 98 -3.70 -4.77 -8.28
N LEU A 99 -3.47 -4.45 -7.00
CA LEU A 99 -4.50 -3.89 -6.12
C LEU A 99 -4.76 -2.41 -6.39
N TRP A 100 -3.70 -1.67 -6.76
CA TRP A 100 -3.67 -0.22 -6.89
C TRP A 100 -3.13 0.19 -8.27
N PRO A 101 -3.99 0.21 -9.32
CA PRO A 101 -3.56 0.53 -10.68
C PRO A 101 -2.95 1.93 -10.81
N GLU A 102 -3.31 2.87 -9.92
CA GLU A 102 -2.71 4.20 -9.84
C GLU A 102 -1.22 4.15 -9.52
N SER A 103 -0.76 3.11 -8.80
CA SER A 103 0.64 2.90 -8.45
C SER A 103 1.44 2.18 -9.53
N ALA A 104 0.79 1.68 -10.59
CA ALA A 104 1.37 0.69 -11.51
C ALA A 104 2.68 1.16 -12.16
N ALA A 105 2.75 2.41 -12.63
CA ALA A 105 3.96 2.95 -13.26
C ALA A 105 5.16 2.99 -12.30
N PHE A 106 4.91 3.34 -11.04
CA PHE A 106 5.94 3.33 -10.02
C PHE A 106 6.36 1.90 -9.67
N MET A 107 5.40 0.99 -9.47
CA MET A 107 5.67 -0.42 -9.19
C MET A 107 6.42 -1.13 -10.31
N ASP A 108 6.17 -0.79 -11.58
CA ASP A 108 6.94 -1.33 -12.70
C ASP A 108 8.43 -0.96 -12.61
N SER A 109 8.72 0.27 -12.21
CA SER A 109 10.10 0.73 -11.99
C SER A 109 10.76 0.00 -10.82
N MET A 110 10.00 -0.22 -9.74
CA MET A 110 10.47 -0.94 -8.55
C MET A 110 10.71 -2.43 -8.85
N ILE A 111 9.82 -3.08 -9.62
CA ILE A 111 9.96 -4.47 -10.07
C ILE A 111 11.20 -4.61 -10.96
N GLN A 112 11.41 -3.71 -11.92
CA GLN A 112 12.60 -3.73 -12.76
C GLN A 112 13.88 -3.61 -11.92
N THR A 113 13.89 -2.69 -10.96
CA THR A 113 15.00 -2.49 -10.02
C THR A 113 15.29 -3.76 -9.22
N ALA A 114 14.25 -4.39 -8.67
CA ALA A 114 14.37 -5.64 -7.92
C ALA A 114 14.85 -6.82 -8.78
N GLN A 115 14.42 -6.91 -10.04
CA GLN A 115 14.91 -7.93 -10.99
C GLN A 115 16.40 -7.78 -11.29
N ILE A 116 16.90 -6.55 -11.41
CA ILE A 116 18.34 -6.28 -11.62
C ILE A 116 19.13 -6.73 -10.38
N ALA A 117 18.65 -6.39 -9.18
CA ALA A 117 19.27 -6.80 -7.92
C ALA A 117 19.31 -8.32 -7.76
N ASP A 118 18.20 -9.01 -8.00
CA ASP A 118 18.08 -10.48 -7.91
C ASP A 118 19.05 -11.20 -8.88
N LYS A 119 19.13 -10.72 -10.14
CA LYS A 119 20.08 -11.27 -11.13
C LYS A 119 21.53 -11.06 -10.71
N SER A 120 21.84 -9.90 -10.14
CA SER A 120 23.19 -9.56 -9.67
C SER A 120 23.62 -10.45 -8.50
N ALA A 121 22.72 -10.67 -7.52
CA ALA A 121 22.95 -11.56 -6.40
C ALA A 121 23.19 -13.02 -6.87
N LYS A 122 22.36 -13.52 -7.79
CA LYS A 122 22.52 -14.88 -8.36
C LYS A 122 23.81 -15.06 -9.16
N LYS A 123 24.28 -14.00 -9.84
CA LYS A 123 25.56 -14.03 -10.56
C LYS A 123 26.76 -14.08 -9.61
N GLY A 124 26.71 -13.32 -8.51
CA GLY A 124 27.76 -13.33 -7.48
C GLY A 124 27.81 -14.62 -6.65
N ALA A 125 26.70 -15.35 -6.57
CA ALA A 125 26.61 -16.64 -5.86
C ALA A 125 27.05 -17.86 -6.69
N ARG A 126 27.39 -17.69 -7.98
CA ARG A 126 27.90 -18.77 -8.82
C ARG A 126 29.41 -18.97 -8.51
N PRO A 127 29.85 -20.19 -8.15
CA PRO A 127 31.25 -20.46 -7.80
C PRO A 127 32.21 -20.25 -8.97
#